data_AF-K5VZW6-F1
#
_entry.id   AF-K5VZW6-F1
#
_cell.length_a   1.000
_cell.length_b   1.000
_cell.length_c   1.000
_cell.angle_alpha   90.00
_cell.angle_beta   90.00
_cell.angle_gamma   90.00
#
_symmetry.space_group_name_H-M   'P 1'
#
loop_
_entity.id
_entity.type
_entity.pdbx_description
1 polymer ?
#
loop_
_entity_poly.entity_id
_entity_poly.type
_entity_poly.pdbx_seq_one_letter_code
_entity_poly.pdbx_strand_id
1 'polypeptide(L)'
;SLAFGTTALPTYDGSDFAKNQDVVVISLAYRLNVFGFPMAEDLTPQETNLGFLDQELAFQWVQNNIAQFGGDLQKVTIMGQFAGAQSVSGAFLQHNSTNAPFRASIILSGAVTHTFSVTNHTPF
;
A
#
# COMPACT_ATOMS: atom_id res chain seq x y z
N SER A 1 4.89 -7.14 10.98
CA SER A 1 6.10 -7.02 10.16
C SER A 1 5.72 -7.20 8.70
N LEU A 2 6.57 -6.76 7.76
CA LEU A 2 6.36 -6.88 6.30
C LEU A 2 6.84 -8.24 5.75
N ALA A 3 6.73 -9.30 6.54
CA ALA A 3 7.33 -10.59 6.23
C ALA A 3 6.36 -11.57 5.54
N PHE A 4 5.06 -11.47 5.83
CA PHE A 4 4.05 -12.42 5.37
C PHE A 4 2.73 -11.71 5.07
N GLY A 5 1.97 -12.26 4.13
CA GLY A 5 0.68 -11.73 3.70
C GLY A 5 0.36 -12.20 2.29
N THR A 6 -0.93 -12.20 1.94
CA THR A 6 -1.39 -12.44 0.58
C THR A 6 -2.77 -11.82 0.39
N THR A 7 -3.06 -11.35 -0.83
CA THR A 7 -4.39 -10.84 -1.21
C THR A 7 -5.41 -11.96 -1.40
N ALA A 8 -4.97 -13.22 -1.52
CA ALA A 8 -5.83 -14.36 -1.81
C ALA A 8 -6.51 -14.97 -0.58
N LEU A 9 -6.38 -14.37 0.61
CA LEU A 9 -7.10 -14.85 1.80
C LEU A 9 -8.61 -14.58 1.64
N PRO A 10 -9.49 -15.53 1.99
CA PRO A 10 -10.95 -15.33 1.90
C PRO A 10 -11.45 -14.10 2.67
N THR A 11 -10.79 -13.74 3.77
CA THR A 11 -11.13 -12.53 4.56
C THR A 11 -10.93 -11.22 3.78
N TYR A 12 -10.15 -11.24 2.70
CA TYR A 12 -9.93 -10.08 1.82
C TYR A 12 -10.72 -10.17 0.50
N ASP A 13 -11.63 -11.14 0.37
CA ASP A 13 -12.56 -11.17 -0.77
C ASP A 13 -13.49 -9.95 -0.71
N GLY A 14 -13.28 -9.04 -1.66
CA GLY A 14 -14.04 -7.80 -1.78
C GLY A 14 -15.41 -7.96 -2.43
N SER A 15 -15.78 -9.16 -2.91
CA SER A 15 -16.97 -9.39 -3.73
C SER A 15 -18.25 -8.93 -3.04
N ASP A 16 -18.42 -9.24 -1.76
CA ASP A 16 -19.63 -8.84 -1.04
C ASP A 16 -19.64 -7.34 -0.73
N PHE A 17 -18.48 -6.72 -0.51
CA PHE A 17 -18.41 -5.27 -0.33
C PHE A 17 -18.77 -4.53 -1.62
N ALA A 18 -18.24 -4.96 -2.77
CA ALA A 18 -18.55 -4.41 -4.09
C ALA A 18 -19.99 -4.66 -4.54
N LYS A 19 -20.62 -5.76 -4.10
CA LYS A 19 -22.05 -6.02 -4.39
C LYS A 19 -22.98 -5.12 -3.57
N ASN A 20 -22.64 -4.89 -2.30
CA ASN A 20 -23.51 -4.18 -1.37
C ASN A 20 -23.27 -2.67 -1.34
N GLN A 21 -22.10 -2.22 -1.77
CA GLN A 21 -21.73 -0.81 -1.87
C GLN A 21 -21.35 -0.50 -3.32
N ASP A 22 -21.71 0.69 -3.81
CA ASP A 22 -21.35 1.13 -5.16
C ASP A 22 -19.87 1.55 -5.22
N VAL A 23 -18.98 0.55 -5.15
CA VAL A 23 -17.53 0.73 -5.07
C VAL A 23 -16.79 -0.31 -5.89
N VAL A 24 -15.63 0.07 -6.42
CA VAL A 24 -14.65 -0.86 -6.98
C VAL A 24 -13.65 -1.24 -5.90
N VAL A 25 -13.45 -2.54 -5.68
CA VAL A 25 -12.47 -3.07 -4.73
C VAL A 25 -11.27 -3.62 -5.47
N ILE A 26 -10.07 -3.17 -5.08
CA ILE A 26 -8.80 -3.66 -5.63
C ILE A 26 -7.96 -4.19 -4.46
N SER A 27 -7.46 -5.41 -4.60
CA SER A 27 -6.44 -5.97 -3.74
C SER A 27 -5.13 -6.08 -4.52
N LEU A 28 -4.04 -5.52 -3.98
CA LEU A 28 -2.73 -5.48 -4.62
C LEU A 28 -1.74 -6.35 -3.84
N ALA A 29 -0.99 -7.18 -4.57
CA ALA A 29 0.14 -7.92 -4.02
C ALA A 29 1.41 -7.10 -4.19
N TYR A 30 2.29 -7.17 -3.21
CA TYR A 30 3.62 -6.55 -3.24
C TYR A 30 4.64 -7.53 -2.64
N ARG A 31 5.91 -7.37 -2.99
CA ARG A 31 6.97 -8.23 -2.46
C ARG A 31 7.11 -8.05 -0.94
N LEU A 32 7.34 -9.16 -0.26
CA LEU A 32 7.46 -9.25 1.20
C LEU A 32 8.80 -9.87 1.58
N ASN A 33 9.16 -9.73 2.86
CA ASN A 33 10.39 -10.28 3.44
C ASN A 33 11.62 -9.83 2.64
N VAL A 34 12.71 -10.61 2.63
CA VAL A 34 13.96 -10.31 1.91
C VAL A 34 13.77 -9.98 0.41
N PHE A 35 12.67 -10.43 -0.21
CA PHE A 35 12.40 -10.14 -1.62
C PHE A 35 11.85 -8.73 -1.85
N GLY A 36 11.13 -8.17 -0.86
CA GLY A 36 10.64 -6.79 -0.89
C GLY A 36 11.51 -5.82 -0.10
N PHE A 37 12.22 -6.35 0.89
CA PHE A 37 12.94 -5.60 1.90
C PHE A 37 14.29 -6.26 2.24
N PRO A 38 15.20 -6.43 1.26
CA PRO A 38 16.52 -6.95 1.54
C PRO A 38 17.31 -5.97 2.43
N MET A 39 18.11 -6.51 3.34
CA MET A 39 19.00 -5.72 4.20
C MET A 39 20.45 -6.10 3.93
N ALA A 40 21.12 -5.30 3.11
CA ALA A 40 22.57 -5.37 2.89
C ALA A 40 23.14 -3.96 2.88
N GLU A 41 24.33 -3.78 3.47
CA GLU A 41 24.94 -2.46 3.69
C GLU A 41 25.28 -1.73 2.39
N ASP A 42 25.51 -2.46 1.30
CA ASP A 42 25.85 -1.91 -0.01
C ASP A 42 24.62 -1.49 -0.84
N LEU A 43 23.40 -1.69 -0.32
CA LEU A 43 22.16 -1.38 -1.04
C LEU A 43 21.60 -0.01 -0.68
N THR A 44 21.17 0.74 -1.69
CA THR A 44 20.46 2.02 -1.52
C THR A 44 19.02 1.80 -1.04
N PRO A 45 18.34 2.83 -0.49
CA PRO A 45 16.93 2.74 -0.11
C PRO A 45 16.00 2.24 -1.23
N GLN A 46 16.25 2.60 -2.49
CA GLN A 46 15.45 2.11 -3.62
C GLN A 46 15.65 0.62 -3.87
N GLU A 47 16.81 0.08 -3.52
CA GLU A 47 17.14 -1.33 -3.63
C GLU A 47 16.68 -2.14 -2.40
N THR A 48 16.40 -1.48 -1.27
CA THR A 48 15.92 -2.10 -0.03
C THR A 48 14.43 -1.90 0.25
N ASN A 49 13.73 -1.04 -0.50
CA ASN A 49 12.28 -0.77 -0.33
C ASN A 49 11.43 -1.24 -1.52
N LEU A 50 11.88 -2.30 -2.20
CA LEU A 50 11.23 -2.87 -3.38
C LEU A 50 9.73 -3.17 -3.18
N GLY A 51 9.34 -3.63 -1.99
CA GLY A 51 7.94 -3.87 -1.66
C GLY A 51 7.10 -2.59 -1.59
N PHE A 52 7.67 -1.45 -1.19
CA PHE A 52 6.98 -0.16 -1.28
C PHE A 52 6.94 0.37 -2.71
N LEU A 53 7.98 0.14 -3.51
CA LEU A 53 7.97 0.48 -4.94
C LEU A 53 6.91 -0.31 -5.72
N ASP A 54 6.66 -1.57 -5.35
CA ASP A 54 5.55 -2.35 -5.92
C ASP A 54 4.19 -1.70 -5.62
N GLN A 55 4.01 -1.15 -4.41
CA GLN A 55 2.78 -0.45 -4.03
C GLN A 55 2.61 0.87 -4.79
N GLU A 56 3.70 1.64 -4.95
CA GLU A 56 3.69 2.86 -5.76
C GLU A 56 3.34 2.55 -7.23
N LEU A 57 3.89 1.48 -7.79
CA LEU A 57 3.54 1.02 -9.13
C LEU A 57 2.05 0.62 -9.21
N ALA A 58 1.52 -0.03 -8.16
CA ALA A 58 0.11 -0.37 -8.09
C ALA A 58 -0.78 0.90 -8.03
N PHE A 59 -0.39 1.94 -7.30
CA PHE A 59 -1.13 3.21 -7.28
C PHE A 59 -1.16 3.87 -8.66
N GLN A 60 -0.04 3.87 -9.38
CA GLN A 60 0.02 4.35 -10.76
C GLN A 60 -0.86 3.51 -11.69
N TRP A 61 -0.85 2.19 -11.53
CA TRP A 61 -1.74 1.31 -12.29
C TRP A 61 -3.21 1.65 -12.03
N VAL A 62 -3.60 1.86 -10.76
CA VAL A 62 -4.97 2.26 -10.42
C VAL A 62 -5.31 3.60 -11.09
N GLN A 63 -4.46 4.61 -10.98
CA GLN A 63 -4.69 5.91 -11.60
C GLN A 63 -4.78 5.84 -13.14
N ASN A 64 -4.09 4.90 -13.77
CA ASN A 64 -4.13 4.76 -15.23
C ASN A 64 -5.33 3.93 -15.73
N ASN A 65 -5.94 3.10 -14.88
CA ASN A 65 -6.85 2.06 -15.34
C ASN A 65 -8.24 2.07 -14.68
N ILE A 66 -8.40 2.59 -13.46
CA ILE A 66 -9.61 2.37 -12.67
C ILE A 66 -10.89 2.92 -13.30
N ALA A 67 -10.78 3.96 -14.13
CA ALA A 67 -11.90 4.49 -14.91
C ALA A 67 -12.52 3.44 -15.87
N GLN A 68 -11.70 2.52 -16.40
CA GLN A 68 -12.17 1.45 -17.29
C GLN A 68 -12.97 0.36 -16.54
N PHE A 69 -12.81 0.29 -15.22
CA PHE A 69 -13.57 -0.59 -14.33
C PHE A 69 -14.76 0.11 -13.68
N GLY A 70 -15.11 1.32 -14.14
CA GLY A 70 -16.22 2.12 -13.59
C GLY A 70 -15.88 2.90 -12.32
N GLY A 71 -14.60 2.95 -11.91
CA GLY A 71 -14.18 3.73 -10.75
C GLY A 71 -13.85 5.19 -11.08
N ASP A 72 -13.76 6.01 -10.03
CA ASP A 72 -13.48 7.44 -10.12
C ASP A 72 -12.08 7.73 -9.58
N LEU A 73 -11.22 8.29 -10.43
CA LEU A 73 -9.82 8.62 -10.13
C LEU A 73 -9.68 9.58 -8.94
N GLN A 74 -10.66 10.47 -8.73
CA GLN A 74 -10.66 11.43 -7.63
C GLN A 74 -11.17 10.83 -6.32
N LYS A 75 -11.73 9.61 -6.36
CA LYS A 75 -12.32 8.94 -5.20
C LYS A 75 -11.51 7.77 -4.66
N VAL A 76 -10.35 7.47 -5.25
CA VAL A 76 -9.45 6.40 -4.79
C VAL A 76 -9.14 6.56 -3.29
N THR A 77 -9.36 5.49 -2.53
CA THR A 77 -9.11 5.43 -1.08
C THR A 77 -8.24 4.20 -0.81
N ILE A 78 -7.11 4.39 -0.14
CA ILE A 78 -6.21 3.29 0.23
C ILE A 78 -6.57 2.77 1.63
N MET A 79 -6.51 1.46 1.83
CA MET A 79 -6.85 0.82 3.09
C MET A 79 -5.87 -0.31 3.40
N GLY A 80 -5.48 -0.44 4.68
CA GLY A 80 -4.57 -1.48 5.11
C GLY A 80 -4.74 -1.85 6.58
N GLN A 81 -4.37 -3.09 6.91
CA GLN A 81 -4.38 -3.64 8.26
C GLN A 81 -2.98 -4.05 8.70
N PHE A 82 -2.61 -3.85 9.97
CA PHE A 82 -1.29 -4.19 10.52
C PHE A 82 -0.13 -3.63 9.69
N ALA A 83 0.67 -4.48 9.04
CA ALA A 83 1.77 -4.05 8.17
C ALA A 83 1.28 -3.32 6.91
N GLY A 84 0.07 -3.65 6.42
CA GLY A 84 -0.60 -2.88 5.38
C GLY A 84 -1.02 -1.50 5.87
N ALA A 85 -1.43 -1.38 7.14
CA ALA A 85 -1.77 -0.07 7.73
C ALA A 85 -0.54 0.83 7.87
N GLN A 86 0.62 0.24 8.21
CA GLN A 86 1.92 0.94 8.19
C GLN A 86 2.25 1.43 6.77
N SER A 87 2.08 0.57 5.77
CA SER A 87 2.31 0.93 4.37
C SER A 87 1.41 2.08 3.92
N VAL A 88 0.10 2.01 4.23
CA VAL A 88 -0.88 3.08 3.95
C VAL A 88 -0.52 4.39 4.66
N SER A 89 -0.10 4.32 5.92
CA SER A 89 0.33 5.52 6.66
C SER A 89 1.62 6.12 6.11
N GLY A 90 2.57 5.29 5.66
CA GLY A 90 3.80 5.75 5.01
C GLY A 90 3.53 6.43 3.68
N ALA A 91 2.70 5.83 2.82
CA ALA A 91 2.28 6.43 1.56
C ALA A 91 1.56 7.77 1.79
N PHE A 92 0.67 7.85 2.79
CA PHE A 92 0.00 9.09 3.14
C PHE A 92 0.96 10.21 3.56
N LEU A 93 2.07 9.87 4.24
CA LEU A 93 3.09 10.85 4.63
C LEU A 93 4.02 11.24 3.48
N GLN A 94 4.28 10.32 2.53
CA GLN A 94 5.14 10.55 1.38
C GLN A 94 4.49 11.51 0.36
N HIS A 95 3.20 11.33 0.10
CA HIS A 95 2.48 12.10 -0.90
C HIS A 95 1.86 13.36 -0.30
N ASN A 96 2.03 14.50 -0.98
CA ASN A 96 1.38 15.73 -0.57
C ASN A 96 -0.01 15.85 -1.22
N SER A 97 -0.82 16.79 -0.75
CA SER A 97 -2.20 16.98 -1.24
C SER A 97 -2.33 17.32 -2.72
N THR A 98 -1.23 17.68 -3.40
CA THR A 98 -1.23 18.10 -4.81
C THR A 98 -0.87 16.96 -5.77
N ASN A 99 -0.14 15.93 -5.31
CA ASN A 99 0.35 14.84 -6.15
C ASN A 99 -0.08 13.43 -5.70
N ALA A 100 -0.87 13.31 -4.63
CA ALA A 100 -1.28 12.00 -4.12
C ALA A 100 -2.12 11.22 -5.15
N PRO A 101 -1.79 9.93 -5.40
CA PRO A 101 -2.58 9.06 -6.28
C PRO A 101 -3.83 8.50 -5.58
N PHE A 102 -4.21 9.05 -4.43
CA PHE A 102 -5.40 8.70 -3.67
C PHE A 102 -5.87 9.92 -2.87
N ARG A 103 -7.17 9.93 -2.53
CA ARG A 103 -7.83 11.02 -1.81
C ARG A 103 -7.87 10.81 -0.31
N ALA A 104 -7.96 9.55 0.14
CA ALA A 104 -8.16 9.23 1.56
C ALA A 104 -7.48 7.92 1.94
N SER A 105 -7.26 7.74 3.25
CA SER A 105 -6.57 6.58 3.83
C SER A 105 -7.36 6.00 5.00
N ILE A 106 -7.48 4.68 5.07
CA ILE A 106 -8.05 3.93 6.20
C ILE A 106 -6.94 3.05 6.81
N ILE A 107 -6.61 3.33 8.07
CA ILE A 107 -5.44 2.77 8.77
C ILE A 107 -5.94 1.89 9.92
N LEU A 108 -5.88 0.56 9.76
CA LEU A 108 -6.43 -0.39 10.72
C LEU A 108 -5.32 -1.08 11.54
N SER A 109 -5.24 -0.76 12.83
CA SER A 109 -4.35 -1.46 13.78
C SER A 109 -2.87 -1.48 13.40
N GLY A 110 -2.35 -0.37 12.86
CA GLY A 110 -0.92 -0.14 12.62
C GLY A 110 -0.67 1.24 12.05
N ALA A 111 0.46 1.87 12.34
CA ALA A 111 0.84 3.17 11.77
C ALA A 111 2.37 3.31 11.82
N VAL A 112 2.92 4.14 10.93
CA VAL A 112 4.30 4.63 11.04
C VAL A 112 4.34 5.61 12.22
N THR A 113 5.21 5.34 13.20
CA THR A 113 5.46 6.20 14.36
C THR A 113 6.95 6.56 14.41
N HIS A 114 7.29 7.67 15.11
CA HIS A 114 8.69 8.08 15.34
C HIS A 114 9.59 7.00 15.99
N THR A 115 8.99 5.95 16.56
CA THR A 115 9.64 4.82 17.22
C THR A 115 9.72 3.54 16.38
N PHE A 116 9.48 3.61 15.06
CA PHE A 116 10.04 2.59 14.18
C PHE A 116 11.56 2.76 14.15
N SER A 117 12.18 2.17 15.19
CA SER A 117 13.61 2.14 15.48
C SER A 117 14.41 1.81 14.23
N VAL A 118 15.41 2.67 13.95
CA VAL A 118 16.85 2.45 13.64
C VAL A 118 17.32 1.03 13.25
N THR A 119 16.46 0.29 12.56
CA THR A 119 16.72 -0.89 11.74
C THR A 119 15.99 -0.63 10.42
N ASN A 120 16.46 0.42 9.73
CA ASN A 120 16.50 0.63 8.28
C ASN A 120 15.27 0.33 7.42
N HIS A 121 14.06 0.68 7.86
CA HIS A 121 12.94 0.86 6.92
C HIS A 121 12.22 2.19 7.21
N THR A 122 12.80 3.29 6.73
CA THR A 122 11.96 4.45 6.44
C THR A 122 11.19 4.14 5.16
N PRO A 123 9.87 4.37 5.12
CA PRO A 123 9.20 4.54 3.85
C PRO A 123 9.80 5.84 3.30
N PHE A 124 10.73 5.67 2.37
CA PHE A 124 11.49 6.70 1.66
C PHE A 124 12.64 7.32 2.48
#